data_AF-A0AAQ4DUF2-F1
#
_entry.id   AF-A0AAQ4DUF2-F1
#
_cell.length_a   1.000
_cell.length_b   1.000
_cell.length_c   1.000
_cell.angle_alpha   90.00
_cell.angle_beta   90.00
_cell.angle_gamma   90.00
#
_symmetry.space_group_name_H-M   'P 1'
#
loop_
_entity.id
_entity.type
_entity.pdbx_description
1 polymer ?
#
loop_
_entity_poly.entity_id
_entity_poly.type
_entity_poly.pdbx_seq_one_letter_code
_entity_poly.pdbx_strand_id
1 'polypeptide(L)'
;MRSLLAPAVVVLCTAPVVLGKLGAPGGPQKLPREVPDSFKVISDFPYSVAISDSDNDTMFECLAANRTDIDYEAQTATFVWMLQETDHSPKYE
;
A
#
# COMPACT_ATOMS: atom_id res chain seq x y z
N MET A 1 29.48 33.43 15.36
CA MET A 1 28.13 33.34 14.75
C MET A 1 28.10 32.09 13.88
N ARG A 2 27.53 31.00 14.36
CA ARG A 2 27.43 29.72 13.63
C ARG A 2 26.14 29.74 12.81
N SER A 3 26.26 29.61 11.48
CA SER A 3 25.13 29.57 10.54
C SER A 3 24.16 28.43 10.88
N LEU A 4 23.01 28.78 11.45
CA LEU A 4 21.87 27.89 11.66
C LEU A 4 20.98 27.75 10.42
N LEU A 5 21.38 28.33 9.28
CA LEU A 5 20.58 28.40 8.06
C LEU A 5 20.51 27.07 7.26
N ALA A 6 21.49 26.18 7.41
CA ALA A 6 21.57 24.96 6.60
C ALA A 6 20.55 23.84 6.99
N PRO A 7 20.32 23.50 8.27
CA PRO A 7 19.40 22.40 8.60
C PRO A 7 17.91 22.77 8.38
N ALA A 8 17.56 24.06 8.44
CA ALA A 8 16.17 24.50 8.25
C ALA A 8 15.70 24.38 6.80
N VAL A 9 16.60 24.54 5.82
CA VAL A 9 16.26 24.46 4.39
C VAL A 9 16.05 23.01 3.93
N VAL A 10 16.81 22.07 4.49
CA VAL A 10 16.70 20.64 4.12
C VAL A 10 15.38 20.03 4.61
N VAL A 11 14.90 20.43 5.80
CA VAL A 11 13.60 19.96 6.33
C VAL A 11 12.41 20.53 5.54
N LEU A 12 12.54 21.74 5.00
CA LEU A 12 11.49 22.37 4.20
C LEU A 12 11.33 21.74 2.81
N CYS A 13 12.41 21.16 2.25
CA CYS A 13 12.41 20.57 0.91
C CYS A 13 11.89 19.12 0.85
N THR A 14 11.88 18.36 1.96
CA THR A 14 11.40 16.97 1.96
C THR A 14 9.96 16.80 2.42
N ALA A 15 9.39 17.80 3.11
CA ALA A 15 7.99 17.80 3.52
C ALA A 15 6.94 17.69 2.39
N PRO A 16 7.13 18.23 1.16
CA PRO A 16 6.09 18.16 0.14
C PRO A 16 6.01 16.80 -0.56
N VAL A 17 7.00 15.90 -0.42
CA VAL A 17 7.01 14.62 -1.14
C VAL A 17 6.01 13.61 -0.55
N VAL A 18 5.60 13.77 0.72
CA VAL A 18 4.67 12.83 1.40
C VAL A 18 3.22 13.36 1.44
N LEU A 19 2.95 14.57 0.92
CA LEU A 19 1.66 15.26 1.01
C LEU A 19 0.96 15.47 -0.35
N GLY A 20 1.32 14.67 -1.36
CA GLY A 20 0.58 14.60 -2.60
C GLY A 20 -0.80 13.95 -2.40
N LYS A 21 -1.76 14.67 -1.81
CA LYS A 21 -3.17 14.30 -1.97
C LYS A 21 -3.50 14.49 -3.45
N LEU A 22 -3.51 13.39 -4.19
CA LEU A 22 -4.19 13.35 -5.48
C LEU A 22 -5.60 13.92 -5.23
N GLY A 23 -5.97 14.95 -6.00
CA GLY A 23 -7.32 15.52 -5.92
C GLY A 23 -8.36 14.43 -6.14
N ALA A 24 -9.59 14.66 -5.68
CA ALA A 24 -10.69 13.72 -5.92
C ALA A 24 -10.74 13.36 -7.42
N PRO A 25 -10.90 12.07 -7.80
CA PRO A 25 -10.86 11.63 -9.19
C PRO A 25 -11.71 12.53 -10.08
N GLY A 26 -11.08 13.18 -11.07
CA GLY A 26 -11.69 14.20 -11.92
C GLY A 26 -12.63 13.66 -13.01
N GLY A 27 -13.14 12.43 -12.86
CA GLY A 27 -13.96 11.76 -13.86
C GLY A 27 -15.47 11.81 -13.57
N PRO A 28 -16.32 11.43 -14.54
CA PRO A 28 -17.78 11.40 -14.40
C PRO A 28 -18.29 10.43 -13.32
N GLN A 29 -17.41 9.64 -12.70
CA GLN A 29 -17.73 8.71 -11.62
C GLN A 29 -17.38 9.29 -10.23
N LYS A 30 -17.90 10.48 -9.90
CA LYS A 30 -17.97 10.94 -8.51
C LYS A 30 -19.08 10.18 -7.78
N LEU A 31 -18.84 8.89 -7.55
CA LEU A 31 -19.72 8.08 -6.72
C LEU A 31 -19.48 8.44 -5.25
N PRO A 32 -20.53 8.55 -4.42
CA PRO A 32 -20.36 8.64 -2.99
C PRO A 32 -19.57 7.40 -2.54
N ARG A 33 -18.43 7.62 -1.89
CA ARG A 33 -17.63 6.54 -1.29
C ARG A 33 -17.57 6.76 0.20
N GLU A 34 -18.02 5.76 0.93
CA GLU A 34 -17.79 5.70 2.37
C GLU A 34 -16.31 5.34 2.62
N VAL A 35 -15.77 5.79 3.75
CA VAL A 35 -14.44 5.36 4.18
C VAL A 35 -14.55 3.89 4.57
N PRO A 36 -13.84 2.96 3.90
CA PRO A 36 -13.92 1.56 4.23
C PRO A 36 -13.29 1.31 5.61
N ASP A 37 -13.97 0.50 6.42
CA ASP A 37 -13.39 -0.09 7.62
C ASP A 37 -12.41 -1.21 7.18
N SER A 38 -11.12 -0.99 7.41
CA SER A 38 -10.07 -1.93 7.00
C SER A 38 -10.19 -3.26 7.73
N PHE A 39 -10.57 -3.27 9.01
CA PHE A 39 -10.72 -4.49 9.76
C PHE A 39 -11.96 -5.26 9.29
N LYS A 40 -13.05 -4.57 8.94
CA LYS A 40 -14.23 -5.19 8.32
C LYS A 40 -13.89 -5.84 6.97
N VAL A 41 -13.08 -5.19 6.13
CA VAL A 41 -12.61 -5.80 4.88
C VAL A 41 -11.77 -7.05 5.17
N ILE A 42 -10.82 -6.95 6.11
CA ILE A 42 -10.00 -8.10 6.51
C ILE A 42 -10.87 -9.22 7.08
N SER A 43 -11.93 -8.91 7.83
CA SER A 43 -12.80 -9.88 8.49
C SER A 43 -13.73 -10.60 7.51
N ASP A 44 -14.31 -9.87 6.56
CA ASP A 44 -15.27 -10.39 5.57
C ASP A 44 -14.58 -11.20 4.46
N PHE A 45 -13.31 -10.93 4.14
CA PHE A 45 -12.59 -11.55 3.02
C PHE A 45 -11.35 -12.35 3.49
N PRO A 46 -11.50 -13.65 3.82
CA PRO A 46 -10.39 -14.48 4.29
C PRO A 46 -9.37 -14.85 3.19
N TYR A 47 -9.77 -14.79 1.92
CA TYR A 47 -8.89 -14.99 0.77
C TYR A 47 -8.77 -13.68 0.00
N SER A 48 -7.55 -13.27 -0.31
CA SER A 48 -7.29 -12.05 -1.06
C SER A 48 -6.19 -12.24 -2.11
N VAL A 49 -6.28 -11.45 -3.17
CA VAL A 49 -5.26 -11.37 -4.23
C VAL A 49 -4.95 -9.90 -4.47
N ALA A 50 -3.68 -9.54 -4.40
CA ALA A 50 -3.18 -8.26 -4.86
C ALA A 50 -2.55 -8.45 -6.25
N ILE A 51 -2.94 -7.59 -7.19
CA ILE A 51 -2.42 -7.55 -8.56
C ILE A 51 -1.77 -6.18 -8.75
N SER A 52 -0.49 -6.16 -9.11
CA SER A 52 0.27 -4.94 -9.33
C SER A 52 1.35 -5.19 -10.36
N ASP A 53 1.67 -4.17 -11.15
CA ASP A 53 2.93 -4.09 -11.87
C ASP A 53 3.87 -3.32 -10.93
N SER A 54 4.67 -4.06 -10.17
CA SER A 54 5.42 -3.55 -9.02
C SER A 54 6.81 -3.01 -9.38
N ASP A 55 7.35 -3.43 -10.53
CA ASP A 55 8.62 -2.96 -11.08
C ASP A 55 8.46 -2.16 -12.39
N ASN A 56 7.22 -1.95 -12.84
CA ASN A 56 6.86 -1.17 -14.03
C ASN A 56 7.45 -1.76 -15.31
N ASP A 57 7.48 -3.10 -15.42
CA ASP A 57 7.93 -3.84 -16.60
C ASP A 57 6.80 -4.18 -17.59
N THR A 58 5.58 -3.71 -17.33
CA THR A 58 4.33 -3.97 -18.06
C THR A 58 3.73 -5.36 -17.86
N MET A 59 4.30 -6.17 -16.98
CA MET A 59 3.73 -7.43 -16.51
C MET A 59 3.05 -7.21 -15.15
N PHE A 60 2.00 -8.00 -14.88
CA PHE A 60 1.32 -7.94 -13.59
C PHE A 60 1.78 -9.09 -12.69
N GLU A 61 2.29 -8.77 -11.52
CA GLU A 61 2.56 -9.72 -10.45
C GLU A 61 1.28 -9.98 -9.64
N CYS A 62 1.19 -11.19 -9.13
CA CYS A 62 0.11 -11.62 -8.26
C CYS A 62 0.66 -12.06 -6.90
N LEU A 63 0.11 -11.50 -5.83
CA LEU A 63 0.32 -11.93 -4.45
C LEU A 63 -1.00 -12.47 -3.91
N ALA A 64 -1.03 -13.75 -3.56
CA ALA A 64 -2.19 -14.36 -2.93
C ALA A 64 -1.98 -14.47 -1.42
N ALA A 65 -3.03 -14.23 -0.63
CA ALA A 65 -3.00 -14.40 0.80
C ALA A 65 -4.23 -15.17 1.30
N ASN A 66 -3.99 -16.04 2.28
CA ASN A 66 -5.03 -16.77 2.99
C ASN A 66 -4.94 -16.45 4.48
N ARG A 67 -6.03 -15.93 5.07
CA ARG A 67 -6.12 -15.64 6.50
C ARG A 67 -6.31 -16.94 7.28
N THR A 68 -5.37 -17.26 8.16
CA THR A 68 -5.42 -18.46 8.99
C THR A 68 -6.01 -18.22 10.36
N ASP A 69 -5.98 -16.98 10.85
CA ASP A 69 -6.51 -16.61 12.18
C ASP A 69 -6.97 -15.15 12.24
N ILE A 70 -7.91 -14.84 13.14
CA ILE A 70 -8.43 -13.48 13.38
C ILE A 70 -8.85 -13.28 14.84
N ASP A 71 -8.40 -12.18 15.43
CA ASP A 71 -8.84 -11.70 16.75
C ASP A 71 -9.66 -10.42 16.57
N TYR A 72 -10.95 -10.50 16.90
CA TYR A 72 -11.89 -9.37 16.78
C TYR A 72 -11.71 -8.31 17.86
N GLU A 73 -11.24 -8.70 19.05
CA GLU A 73 -11.03 -7.78 20.18
C GLU A 73 -9.72 -7.00 19.98
N ALA A 74 -8.65 -7.70 19.63
CA ALA A 74 -7.35 -7.09 19.34
C ALA A 74 -7.28 -6.44 17.94
N GLN A 75 -8.27 -6.71 17.08
CA GLN A 75 -8.30 -6.32 15.66
C GLN A 75 -7.05 -6.75 14.89
N THR A 76 -6.64 -8.01 15.09
CA THR A 76 -5.46 -8.59 14.42
C THR A 76 -5.85 -9.80 13.57
N ALA A 77 -5.02 -10.11 12.58
CA ALA A 77 -5.23 -11.26 11.71
C ALA A 77 -3.88 -11.84 11.27
N THR A 78 -3.82 -13.16 11.14
CA THR A 78 -2.64 -13.89 10.66
C THR A 78 -2.89 -14.37 9.24
N PHE A 79 -1.91 -14.20 8.35
CA PHE A 79 -2.00 -14.59 6.95
C PHE A 79 -0.82 -15.46 6.53
N VAL A 80 -1.09 -16.44 5.67
CA VAL A 80 -0.11 -17.11 4.84
C VAL A 80 -0.08 -16.42 3.48
N TRP A 81 1.10 -15.97 3.08
CA TRP A 81 1.33 -15.27 1.82
C TRP A 81 1.97 -16.21 0.80
N MET A 82 1.48 -16.18 -0.43
CA MET A 82 1.94 -16.98 -1.55
C MET A 82 2.48 -16.04 -2.62
N LEU A 83 3.82 -15.98 -2.73
CA LEU A 83 4.52 -15.27 -3.77
C LEU A 83 4.86 -16.26 -4.88
N GLN A 84 4.41 -15.99 -6.10
CA GLN A 84 4.79 -16.79 -7.26
C GLN A 84 6.10 -16.23 -7.82
N GLU A 85 7.09 -17.10 -7.97
CA GLU A 85 8.27 -16.76 -8.76
C GLU A 85 7.91 -16.81 -10.25
N THR A 86 8.37 -15.79 -10.98
CA THR A 86 8.24 -15.68 -12.43
C THR A 86 9.62 -15.40 -13.04
N ASP A 87 9.73 -15.46 -14.37
CA ASP A 87 10.95 -15.10 -15.09
C ASP A 87 11.35 -13.63 -14.88
N HIS A 88 10.38 -12.79 -14.50
CA HIS A 88 10.53 -11.35 -14.23
C HIS A 88 10.80 -11.05 -12.74
N SER A 89 10.67 -12.05 -11.86
CA SER A 89 10.89 -11.82 -10.43
C SER A 89 12.35 -11.46 -10.12
N PRO A 90 12.59 -10.58 -9.12
CA PRO A 90 13.94 -10.22 -8.68
C PRO A 90 14.76 -11.47 -8.36
N LYS A 91 15.92 -11.61 -9.00
CA LYS A 91 16.84 -12.71 -8.74
C LYS A 91 17.69 -12.37 -7.52
N TYR A 92 17.74 -13.28 -6.55
CA TYR A 92 18.68 -13.16 -5.44
C TYR A 92 20.08 -13.48 -5.97
N GLU A 93 20.96 -12.47 -6.01
CA GLU A 93 22.40 -12.61 -6.24
C GLU A 93 23.15 -12.92 -4.94
#